data_AF-A0AAD1E4G8-F1
#
_entry.id   AF-A0AAD1E4G8-F1
#
_cell.length_a   1.000
_cell.length_b   1.000
_cell.length_c   1.000
_cell.angle_alpha   90.00
_cell.angle_beta   90.00
_cell.angle_gamma   90.00
#
_symmetry.space_group_name_H-M   'P 1'
#
loop_
_entity.id
_entity.type
_entity.pdbx_description
1 polymer ?
#
loop_
_entity_poly.entity_id
_entity_poly.type
_entity_poly.pdbx_seq_one_letter_code
_entity_poly.pdbx_strand_id
1 'polypeptide(L)'
;MQLCEAFEPPQPLLDCQQAPLTYPVDALGELLGPAVERLAEVIGVPCAMAAQSVLASAALVSQGHANVQLDGRTYPLSLYLLTVASSGDRKSAVDHLALKAARDWERQQWTLYVEKLKANRAATSIMAKPKTLKKHAEADGCELSEPVPPRLIITEPTIEALIKSLCHGLPSMGLFNDEGGQFLGSSTMSKENLLKAITTLSTLWDGSPIDRARSMAGESLRAYDRRLSLHLMLQPYLANQLLKDPVIKGQGILGRCLISWPERLVGRRLYKAVDLTRDAKVQRYQTRITALLDKPLSLHKDGSLNPARLELTPSARTTWIDIHDTIECQSGEFGELAGVQSVAGKAAANVLRIAGVLAVIEDANVCWR
;
A
#
# COMPACT_ATOMS: atom_id res chain seq x y z
N MET A 1 -40.33 -24.46 -30.98
CA MET A 1 -39.35 -23.50 -30.43
C MET A 1 -38.14 -24.30 -29.98
N GLN A 2 -37.14 -24.42 -30.87
CA GLN A 2 -35.85 -25.04 -30.52
C GLN A 2 -35.01 -24.01 -29.77
N LEU A 3 -34.46 -24.45 -28.64
CA LEU A 3 -33.54 -23.70 -27.81
C LEU A 3 -32.27 -23.42 -28.63
N CYS A 4 -31.93 -22.15 -28.85
CA CYS A 4 -30.60 -21.79 -29.34
C CYS A 4 -29.58 -22.17 -28.26
N GLU A 5 -28.81 -23.23 -28.50
CA GLU A 5 -27.60 -23.51 -27.73
C GLU A 5 -26.68 -22.29 -27.85
N ALA A 6 -26.35 -21.67 -26.72
CA ALA A 6 -25.35 -20.62 -26.65
C ALA A 6 -24.00 -21.25 -27.03
N PHE A 7 -23.55 -21.03 -28.26
CA PHE A 7 -22.20 -21.37 -28.67
C PHE A 7 -21.22 -20.59 -27.80
N GLU A 8 -20.47 -21.29 -26.95
CA GLU A 8 -19.29 -20.71 -26.32
C GLU A 8 -18.30 -20.33 -27.43
N PRO A 9 -17.67 -19.14 -27.36
CA PRO A 9 -16.70 -18.73 -28.35
C PRO A 9 -15.54 -19.74 -28.41
N PRO A 10 -15.00 -20.06 -29.59
CA PRO A 10 -13.92 -21.03 -29.74
C PRO A 10 -12.69 -20.60 -28.94
N GLN A 11 -12.16 -21.49 -28.11
CA GLN A 11 -10.90 -21.28 -27.40
C GLN A 11 -9.73 -21.36 -28.41
N PRO A 12 -8.83 -20.37 -28.46
CA PRO A 12 -7.66 -20.41 -29.32
C PRO A 12 -6.79 -21.65 -29.06
N LEU A 13 -6.39 -22.35 -30.12
CA LEU A 13 -5.51 -23.53 -30.08
C LEU A 13 -4.07 -23.21 -29.65
N LEU A 14 -3.67 -21.94 -29.78
CA LEU A 14 -2.40 -21.41 -29.33
C LEU A 14 -2.70 -20.24 -28.40
N ASP A 15 -2.24 -20.32 -27.15
CA ASP A 15 -2.07 -19.12 -26.35
C ASP A 15 -1.07 -18.24 -27.11
N CYS A 16 -1.56 -17.20 -27.79
CA CYS A 16 -0.70 -16.12 -28.25
C CYS A 16 -0.11 -15.48 -26.98
N GLN A 17 1.00 -16.03 -26.49
CA GLN A 17 1.79 -15.39 -25.45
C GLN A 17 2.36 -14.12 -26.07
N GLN A 18 1.66 -13.01 -25.89
CA GLN A 18 2.19 -11.70 -26.21
C GLN A 18 3.52 -11.56 -25.48
N ALA A 19 4.55 -11.13 -26.20
CA ALA A 19 5.83 -10.84 -25.58
C ALA A 19 5.60 -9.85 -24.42
N PRO A 20 6.10 -10.13 -23.21
CA PRO A 20 5.81 -9.28 -22.07
C PRO A 20 6.37 -7.88 -22.32
N LEU A 21 5.51 -6.88 -22.08
CA LEU A 21 5.92 -5.49 -22.19
C LEU A 21 7.04 -5.19 -21.20
N THR A 22 8.00 -4.39 -21.64
CA THR A 22 9.08 -3.92 -20.76
C THR A 22 8.48 -2.99 -19.71
N TYR A 23 8.89 -3.16 -18.45
CA TYR A 23 8.42 -2.29 -17.37
C TYR A 23 8.96 -0.86 -17.57
N PRO A 24 8.13 0.19 -17.49
CA PRO A 24 8.54 1.57 -17.76
C PRO A 24 9.32 2.18 -16.58
N VAL A 25 10.59 1.78 -16.41
CA VAL A 25 11.43 2.25 -15.30
C VAL A 25 11.68 3.76 -15.36
N ASP A 26 11.79 4.32 -16.55
CA ASP A 26 12.00 5.77 -16.77
C ASP A 26 10.83 6.61 -16.24
N ALA A 27 9.62 6.05 -16.19
CA ALA A 27 8.44 6.72 -15.66
C ALA A 27 8.42 6.81 -14.12
N LEU A 28 9.36 6.16 -13.43
CA LEU A 28 9.49 6.21 -11.96
C LEU A 28 10.30 7.42 -11.46
N GLY A 29 10.74 8.28 -12.37
CA GLY A 29 11.45 9.51 -12.04
C GLY A 29 12.89 9.29 -11.58
N GLU A 30 13.53 10.39 -11.18
CA GLU A 30 14.99 10.50 -10.99
C GLU A 30 15.49 9.83 -9.70
N LEU A 31 14.58 9.42 -8.83
CA LEU A 31 14.91 8.85 -7.52
C LEU A 31 14.53 7.38 -7.40
N LEU A 32 13.30 7.00 -7.80
CA LEU A 32 12.88 5.60 -7.73
C LEU A 32 13.44 4.78 -8.90
N GLY A 33 13.43 5.32 -10.12
CA GLY A 33 13.91 4.63 -11.33
C GLY A 33 15.33 4.09 -11.19
N PRO A 34 16.34 4.94 -10.90
CA PRO A 34 17.72 4.49 -10.72
C PRO A 34 17.91 3.46 -9.60
N ALA A 35 17.14 3.57 -8.51
CA ALA A 35 17.18 2.59 -7.43
C ALA A 35 16.61 1.24 -7.87
N VAL A 36 15.49 1.25 -8.62
CA VAL A 36 14.88 0.04 -9.20
C VAL A 36 15.83 -0.68 -10.13
N GLU A 37 16.45 0.03 -11.07
CA GLU A 37 17.46 -0.54 -11.97
C GLU A 37 18.54 -1.25 -11.17
N ARG A 38 19.07 -0.57 -10.15
CA ARG A 38 20.22 -1.07 -9.43
C ARG A 38 19.89 -2.28 -8.57
N LEU A 39 18.74 -2.25 -7.89
CA LEU A 39 18.23 -3.39 -7.13
C LEU A 39 17.94 -4.58 -8.06
N ALA A 40 17.25 -4.34 -9.18
CA ALA A 40 16.94 -5.39 -10.16
C ALA A 40 18.21 -6.03 -10.71
N GLU A 41 19.18 -5.21 -11.07
CA GLU A 41 20.45 -5.62 -11.65
C GLU A 41 21.26 -6.50 -10.68
N VAL A 42 21.48 -6.03 -9.45
CA VAL A 42 22.39 -6.68 -8.49
C VAL A 42 21.74 -7.90 -7.85
N ILE A 43 20.45 -7.80 -7.48
CA ILE A 43 19.73 -8.92 -6.87
C ILE A 43 19.36 -9.95 -7.94
N GLY A 44 19.29 -9.58 -9.22
CA GLY A 44 18.90 -10.49 -10.30
C GLY A 44 17.41 -10.81 -10.24
N VAL A 45 16.57 -9.78 -10.14
CA VAL A 45 15.11 -9.86 -10.22
C VAL A 45 14.61 -9.02 -11.40
N PRO A 46 13.42 -9.32 -11.97
CA PRO A 46 12.84 -8.47 -13.00
C PRO A 46 12.62 -7.05 -12.51
N CYS A 47 12.80 -6.05 -13.39
CA CYS A 47 12.58 -4.64 -13.05
C CYS A 47 11.19 -4.39 -12.47
N ALA A 48 10.15 -5.07 -12.98
CA ALA A 48 8.79 -4.92 -12.47
C ALA A 48 8.64 -5.36 -11.00
N MET A 49 9.37 -6.40 -10.57
CA MET A 49 9.36 -6.85 -9.16
C MET A 49 10.06 -5.82 -8.26
N ALA A 50 11.23 -5.34 -8.68
CA ALA A 50 11.95 -4.30 -7.94
C ALA A 50 11.14 -2.99 -7.86
N ALA A 51 10.51 -2.60 -8.97
CA ALA A 51 9.64 -1.44 -9.06
C ALA A 51 8.45 -1.54 -8.12
N GLN A 52 7.79 -2.70 -8.05
CA GLN A 52 6.68 -2.92 -7.12
C GLN A 52 7.10 -2.73 -5.66
N SER A 53 8.24 -3.29 -5.23
CA SER A 53 8.73 -3.10 -3.86
C SER A 53 9.13 -1.64 -3.56
N VAL A 54 9.83 -0.98 -4.49
CA VAL A 54 10.25 0.42 -4.33
C VAL A 54 9.05 1.37 -4.32
N LEU A 55 8.10 1.20 -5.25
CA LEU A 55 6.90 2.02 -5.34
C LEU A 55 5.96 1.79 -4.15
N ALA A 56 5.88 0.57 -3.64
CA ALA A 56 5.12 0.27 -2.42
C ALA A 56 5.70 0.98 -1.20
N SER A 57 7.02 0.95 -1.03
CA SER A 57 7.71 1.67 0.04
C SER A 57 7.53 3.19 -0.10
N ALA A 58 7.57 3.71 -1.34
CA ALA A 58 7.30 5.12 -1.60
C ALA A 58 5.86 5.52 -1.22
N ALA A 59 4.86 4.70 -1.57
CA ALA A 59 3.46 4.93 -1.18
C ALA A 59 3.28 4.88 0.34
N LEU A 60 3.91 3.92 1.02
CA LEU A 60 3.87 3.77 2.47
C LEU A 60 4.25 5.06 3.20
N VAL A 61 5.34 5.70 2.77
CA VAL A 61 5.84 6.93 3.40
C VAL A 61 5.13 8.19 2.91
N SER A 62 4.52 8.17 1.72
CA SER A 62 3.87 9.35 1.13
C SER A 62 2.40 9.51 1.54
N GLN A 63 1.67 8.39 1.74
CA GLN A 63 0.22 8.39 1.97
C GLN A 63 -0.24 9.17 3.21
N GLY A 64 0.63 9.36 4.21
CA GLY A 64 0.35 10.16 5.40
C GLY A 64 0.53 11.67 5.20
N HIS A 65 1.21 12.09 4.13
CA HIS A 65 1.62 13.48 3.95
C HIS A 65 0.79 14.26 2.95
N ALA A 66 0.20 13.58 1.97
CA ALA A 66 -0.53 14.23 0.90
C ALA A 66 -1.70 13.39 0.35
N ASN A 67 -2.65 14.06 -0.28
CA ASN A 67 -3.69 13.50 -1.13
C ASN A 67 -3.72 14.29 -2.45
N VAL A 68 -4.09 13.65 -3.56
CA VAL A 68 -4.43 14.37 -4.80
C VAL A 68 -5.85 14.91 -4.70
N GLN A 69 -6.07 16.15 -5.11
CA GLN A 69 -7.38 16.76 -5.24
C GLN A 69 -7.68 17.01 -6.72
N LEU A 70 -8.87 16.59 -7.15
CA LEU A 70 -9.37 16.84 -8.49
C LEU A 70 -10.89 17.03 -8.42
N ASP A 71 -11.36 18.21 -8.81
CA ASP A 71 -12.78 18.55 -8.92
C ASP A 71 -13.60 18.26 -7.65
N GLY A 72 -13.03 18.62 -6.50
CA GLY A 72 -13.63 18.39 -5.19
C GLY A 72 -13.55 16.94 -4.68
N ARG A 73 -12.94 16.03 -5.44
CA ARG A 73 -12.69 14.65 -5.05
C ARG A 73 -11.27 14.48 -4.54
N THR A 74 -11.15 13.71 -3.47
CA THR A 74 -9.87 13.39 -2.83
C THR A 74 -9.42 11.98 -3.22
N TYR A 75 -8.16 11.85 -3.62
CA TYR A 75 -7.53 10.58 -3.96
C TYR A 75 -6.34 10.33 -3.00
N PRO A 76 -6.46 9.37 -2.07
CA PRO A 76 -5.36 8.99 -1.19
C PRO A 76 -4.17 8.41 -1.97
N LEU A 77 -2.94 8.69 -1.54
CA LEU A 77 -1.73 8.15 -2.17
C LEU A 77 -1.42 6.69 -1.79
N SER A 78 -2.37 6.03 -1.12
CA SER A 78 -2.29 4.61 -0.81
C SER A 78 -2.36 3.78 -2.09
N LEU A 79 -1.34 2.95 -2.30
CA LEU A 79 -1.27 2.03 -3.44
C LEU A 79 -1.40 0.59 -2.98
N TYR A 80 -2.11 -0.22 -3.77
CA TYR A 80 -2.19 -1.66 -3.61
C TYR A 80 -1.41 -2.32 -4.75
N LEU A 81 -0.40 -3.10 -4.39
CA LEU A 81 0.60 -3.68 -5.29
C LEU A 81 0.61 -5.19 -5.12
N LEU A 82 0.41 -5.92 -6.23
CA LEU A 82 0.34 -7.38 -6.23
C LEU A 82 1.35 -7.93 -7.22
N THR A 83 2.36 -8.62 -6.75
CA THR A 83 3.40 -9.22 -7.61
C THR A 83 3.27 -10.74 -7.61
N VAL A 84 3.20 -11.35 -8.80
CA VAL A 84 3.22 -12.80 -8.96
C VAL A 84 4.66 -13.25 -9.16
N ALA A 85 5.17 -14.08 -8.25
CA ALA A 85 6.51 -14.63 -8.34
C ALA A 85 6.65 -15.95 -7.58
N SER A 86 7.45 -16.87 -8.13
CA SER A 86 7.64 -18.21 -7.60
C SER A 86 8.56 -18.23 -6.37
N SER A 87 8.56 -19.37 -5.67
CA SER A 87 9.58 -19.63 -4.66
C SER A 87 10.98 -19.58 -5.30
N GLY A 88 11.93 -19.00 -4.57
CA GLY A 88 13.29 -18.80 -5.04
C GLY A 88 13.49 -17.61 -5.98
N ASP A 89 12.46 -16.86 -6.37
CA ASP A 89 12.62 -15.72 -7.29
C ASP A 89 13.26 -14.48 -6.66
N ARG A 90 13.76 -14.58 -5.40
CA ARG A 90 14.42 -13.51 -4.62
C ARG A 90 13.49 -12.34 -4.22
N LYS A 91 12.17 -12.61 -4.16
CA LYS A 91 11.10 -11.76 -3.63
C LYS A 91 11.48 -11.03 -2.33
N SER A 92 11.79 -11.81 -1.29
CA SER A 92 12.16 -11.32 0.04
C SER A 92 13.43 -10.46 0.05
N ALA A 93 14.39 -10.77 -0.84
CA ALA A 93 15.66 -10.06 -0.89
C ALA A 93 15.50 -8.64 -1.42
N VAL A 94 14.69 -8.45 -2.48
CA VAL A 94 14.41 -7.12 -3.02
C VAL A 94 13.49 -6.32 -2.11
N ASP A 95 12.46 -6.95 -1.54
CA ASP A 95 11.55 -6.30 -0.59
C ASP A 95 12.29 -5.80 0.66
N HIS A 96 13.23 -6.59 1.19
CA HIS A 96 14.03 -6.19 2.35
C HIS A 96 14.87 -4.94 2.10
N LEU A 97 15.50 -4.83 0.92
CA LEU A 97 16.31 -3.66 0.60
C LEU A 97 15.45 -2.43 0.29
N ALA A 98 14.31 -2.61 -0.36
CA ALA A 98 13.35 -1.53 -0.64
C ALA A 98 12.79 -0.93 0.67
N LEU A 99 12.46 -1.78 1.65
CA LEU A 99 11.87 -1.38 2.94
C LEU A 99 12.89 -1.10 4.05
N LYS A 100 14.19 -1.22 3.77
CA LYS A 100 15.24 -1.12 4.79
C LYS A 100 15.07 0.13 5.67
N ALA A 101 14.90 1.30 5.04
CA ALA A 101 14.71 2.57 5.72
C ALA A 101 13.48 2.58 6.64
N ALA A 102 12.34 2.03 6.19
CA ALA A 102 11.12 1.94 6.97
C ALA A 102 11.25 1.00 8.17
N ARG A 103 11.92 -0.16 7.99
CA ARG A 103 12.17 -1.12 9.07
C ARG A 103 13.17 -0.59 10.11
N ASP A 104 14.20 0.12 9.65
CA ASP A 104 15.16 0.77 10.55
C ASP A 104 14.49 1.87 11.37
N TRP A 105 13.64 2.70 10.74
CA TRP A 105 12.85 3.72 11.42
C TRP A 105 11.89 3.11 12.44
N GLU A 106 11.12 2.09 12.06
CA GLU A 106 10.19 1.40 12.97
C GLU A 106 10.91 0.82 14.19
N ARG A 107 12.09 0.22 14.00
CA ARG A 107 12.94 -0.27 15.09
C ARG A 107 13.35 0.86 16.04
N GLN A 108 13.77 2.01 15.51
CA GLN A 108 14.15 3.16 16.33
C GLN A 108 12.94 3.69 17.13
N GLN A 109 11.79 3.85 16.49
CA GLN A 109 10.57 4.29 17.16
C GLN A 109 10.11 3.30 18.24
N TRP A 110 10.27 1.99 18.00
CA TRP A 110 9.92 0.97 18.98
C TRP A 110 10.76 1.07 20.25
N THR A 111 12.07 1.31 20.11
CA THR A 111 12.95 1.56 21.27
C THR A 111 12.47 2.75 22.10
N LEU A 112 12.18 3.89 21.43
CA LEU A 112 11.66 5.09 22.08
C LEU A 112 10.29 4.84 22.76
N TYR A 113 9.43 4.06 22.10
CA TYR A 113 8.13 3.66 22.64
C TYR A 113 8.28 2.83 23.92
N VAL A 114 9.17 1.84 23.95
CA VAL A 114 9.41 1.01 25.13
C VAL A 114 9.92 1.84 26.31
N GLU A 115 10.79 2.81 26.05
CA GLU A 115 11.26 3.75 27.08
C GLU A 115 10.12 4.62 27.63
N LYS A 116 9.31 5.23 26.74
CA LYS A 116 8.13 6.02 27.12
C LYS A 116 7.12 5.18 27.92
N LEU A 117 6.91 3.93 27.53
CA LEU A 117 5.99 3.02 28.21
C LEU A 117 6.48 2.68 29.63
N LYS A 118 7.79 2.43 29.80
CA LYS A 118 8.39 2.22 31.12
C LYS A 118 8.23 3.46 32.01
N ALA A 119 8.52 4.64 31.47
CA ALA A 119 8.37 5.91 32.18
C ALA A 119 6.91 6.16 32.60
N ASN A 120 5.94 5.96 31.70
CA ASN A 120 4.52 6.11 31.99
C ASN A 120 4.07 5.13 33.09
N ARG A 121 4.43 3.84 32.98
CA ARG A 121 4.12 2.82 34.01
C ARG A 121 4.72 3.16 35.37
N ALA A 122 5.94 3.71 35.41
CA ALA A 122 6.56 4.16 36.65
C ALA A 122 5.77 5.32 37.27
N ALA A 123 5.40 6.33 36.48
CA ALA A 123 4.63 7.49 36.93
C ALA A 123 3.23 7.10 37.46
N THR A 124 2.51 6.23 36.76
CA THR A 124 1.21 5.70 37.21
C THR A 124 1.33 4.86 38.49
N SER A 125 2.41 4.09 38.66
CA SER A 125 2.64 3.31 39.88
C SER A 125 2.90 4.17 41.13
N ILE A 126 3.52 5.34 40.96
CA ILE A 126 3.77 6.31 42.03
C ILE A 126 2.46 7.00 42.45
N MET A 127 1.62 7.37 41.48
CA MET A 127 0.30 7.96 41.73
C MET A 127 -0.71 6.97 42.35
N ALA A 128 -0.52 5.66 42.15
CA ALA A 128 -1.40 4.62 42.67
C ALA A 128 -1.19 4.26 44.17
N LYS A 129 -0.15 4.80 44.84
CA LYS A 129 0.05 4.61 46.29
C LYS A 129 -0.68 5.73 47.09
N PRO A 130 -1.55 5.43 48.09
CA PRO A 130 -2.66 6.35 48.39
C PRO A 130 -2.52 7.20 49.67
N LYS A 131 -3.33 8.27 49.70
CA LYS A 131 -3.85 9.10 50.83
C LYS A 131 -2.97 10.23 51.38
N THR A 132 -3.00 11.41 50.72
CA THR A 132 -3.10 12.75 51.39
C THR A 132 -3.14 13.95 50.44
N LEU A 133 -2.90 13.80 49.12
CA LEU A 133 -2.74 14.95 48.21
C LEU A 133 -3.85 15.09 47.14
N LYS A 134 -5.09 14.69 47.44
CA LYS A 134 -6.24 14.80 46.50
C LYS A 134 -6.80 16.23 46.33
N LYS A 135 -6.08 17.30 46.71
CA LYS A 135 -6.58 18.69 46.56
C LYS A 135 -5.73 19.63 45.70
N HIS A 136 -4.61 19.20 45.11
CA HIS A 136 -3.77 20.08 44.29
C HIS A 136 -3.39 19.55 42.90
N ALA A 137 -3.98 18.44 42.43
CA ALA A 137 -3.67 17.86 41.11
C ALA A 137 -4.77 18.14 40.05
N GLU A 138 -5.57 19.18 40.23
CA GLU A 138 -6.50 19.67 39.17
C GLU A 138 -5.89 20.83 38.36
N ALA A 139 -4.64 21.22 38.62
CA ALA A 139 -4.01 22.39 38.01
C ALA A 139 -3.00 22.10 36.88
N ASP A 140 -2.63 20.84 36.63
CA ASP A 140 -1.81 20.46 35.48
C ASP A 140 -2.50 19.29 34.76
N GLY A 141 -3.20 19.60 33.66
CA GLY A 141 -3.96 18.67 32.83
C GLY A 141 -3.10 17.68 32.04
N CYS A 142 -2.18 16.97 32.70
CA CYS A 142 -1.43 15.89 32.12
C CYS A 142 -2.13 14.56 32.46
N GLU A 143 -3.23 14.26 31.76
CA GLU A 143 -3.68 12.86 31.67
C GLU A 143 -2.53 12.07 31.03
N LEU A 144 -1.90 11.20 31.81
CA LEU A 144 -0.81 10.32 31.36
C LEU A 144 -1.38 9.31 30.35
N SER A 145 -1.58 9.73 29.11
CA SER A 145 -2.05 8.87 28.03
C SER A 145 -1.02 7.79 27.72
N GLU A 146 -1.48 6.54 27.59
CA GLU A 146 -0.60 5.42 27.24
C GLU A 146 0.05 5.71 25.88
N PRO A 147 1.37 5.57 25.74
CA PRO A 147 2.02 5.83 24.46
C PRO A 147 1.47 4.91 23.37
N VAL A 148 1.43 5.39 22.14
CA VAL A 148 0.91 4.63 20.99
C VAL A 148 2.02 3.75 20.41
N PRO A 149 1.78 2.46 20.15
CA PRO A 149 2.77 1.58 19.54
C PRO A 149 3.05 2.02 18.08
N PRO A 150 4.31 2.24 17.68
CA PRO A 150 4.66 2.76 16.37
C PRO A 150 4.73 1.66 15.30
N ARG A 151 3.64 0.90 15.13
CA ARG A 151 3.56 -0.14 14.08
C ARG A 151 3.28 0.51 12.74
N LEU A 152 4.30 0.56 11.89
CA LEU A 152 4.21 1.08 10.52
C LEU A 152 3.92 -0.05 9.53
N ILE A 153 4.59 -1.19 9.68
CA ILE A 153 4.47 -2.33 8.78
C ILE A 153 3.81 -3.50 9.54
N ILE A 154 2.80 -4.10 8.93
CA ILE A 154 2.22 -5.36 9.38
C ILE A 154 2.33 -6.39 8.25
N THR A 155 2.65 -7.64 8.60
CA THR A 155 2.80 -8.73 7.63
C THR A 155 1.56 -9.62 7.55
N GLU A 156 0.98 -10.01 8.69
CA GLU A 156 -0.12 -11.00 8.76
C GLU A 156 -1.16 -10.66 9.85
N PRO A 157 -1.90 -9.55 9.73
CA PRO A 157 -2.98 -9.26 10.66
C PRO A 157 -4.26 -10.04 10.31
N THR A 158 -5.06 -10.36 11.32
CA THR A 158 -6.50 -10.55 11.08
C THR A 158 -7.13 -9.21 10.71
N ILE A 159 -8.29 -9.21 10.03
CA ILE A 159 -8.97 -7.98 9.65
C ILE A 159 -9.36 -7.15 10.89
N GLU A 160 -9.74 -7.81 11.98
CA GLU A 160 -10.04 -7.16 13.26
C GLU A 160 -8.79 -6.52 13.86
N ALA A 161 -7.64 -7.20 13.82
CA ALA A 161 -6.39 -6.66 14.34
C ALA A 161 -5.92 -5.47 13.49
N LEU A 162 -6.06 -5.53 12.17
CA LEU A 162 -5.76 -4.44 11.25
C LEU A 162 -6.63 -3.20 11.57
N ILE A 163 -7.94 -3.38 11.70
CA ILE A 163 -8.87 -2.30 12.02
C ILE A 163 -8.53 -1.68 13.38
N LYS A 164 -8.33 -2.50 14.42
CA LYS A 164 -7.95 -2.00 15.75
C LYS A 164 -6.64 -1.22 15.69
N SER A 165 -5.66 -1.70 14.92
CA SER A 165 -4.38 -1.02 14.77
C SER A 165 -4.52 0.33 14.06
N LEU A 166 -5.39 0.46 13.05
CA LEU A 166 -5.62 1.74 12.39
C LEU A 166 -6.42 2.72 13.26
N CYS A 167 -7.29 2.22 14.14
CA CYS A 167 -8.07 3.05 15.07
C CYS A 167 -7.23 3.57 16.25
N HIS A 168 -6.37 2.73 16.83
CA HIS A 168 -5.64 3.05 18.07
C HIS A 168 -4.14 3.28 17.88
N GLY A 169 -3.59 2.88 16.73
CA GLY A 169 -2.17 2.98 16.38
C GLY A 169 -1.86 4.17 15.47
N LEU A 170 -0.84 4.01 14.63
CA LEU A 170 -0.50 5.00 13.62
C LEU A 170 -1.64 5.13 12.59
N PRO A 171 -1.96 6.36 12.14
CA PRO A 171 -3.05 6.58 11.19
C PRO A 171 -2.68 6.22 9.74
N SER A 172 -1.40 5.96 9.47
CA SER A 172 -0.86 5.54 8.17
C SER A 172 -0.03 4.28 8.37
N MET A 173 -0.37 3.20 7.65
CA MET A 173 0.25 1.88 7.81
C MET A 173 0.45 1.18 6.46
N GLY A 174 1.27 0.13 6.49
CA GLY A 174 1.54 -0.75 5.36
C GLY A 174 1.25 -2.20 5.69
N LEU A 175 0.54 -2.90 4.81
CA LEU A 175 0.43 -4.36 4.82
C LEU A 175 1.39 -4.94 3.78
N PHE A 176 2.54 -5.46 4.23
CA PHE A 176 3.62 -5.95 3.37
C PHE A 176 3.87 -7.43 3.65
N ASN A 177 3.67 -8.28 2.64
CA ASN A 177 3.86 -9.72 2.76
C ASN A 177 4.42 -10.33 1.46
N ASP A 178 5.63 -10.88 1.54
CA ASP A 178 6.36 -11.51 0.45
C ASP A 178 6.01 -13.00 0.24
N GLU A 179 5.16 -13.54 1.12
CA GLU A 179 4.58 -14.89 1.12
C GLU A 179 3.04 -14.84 1.16
N GLY A 180 2.42 -13.86 0.48
CA GLY A 180 1.01 -13.42 0.64
C GLY A 180 -0.11 -14.45 0.43
N GLY A 181 0.22 -15.74 0.34
CA GLY A 181 -0.72 -16.85 0.38
C GLY A 181 -1.53 -16.97 1.66
N GLN A 182 -1.06 -16.51 2.81
CA GLN A 182 -1.84 -16.67 4.05
C GLN A 182 -2.94 -15.62 4.23
N PHE A 183 -2.73 -14.38 3.78
CA PHE A 183 -3.66 -13.28 4.05
C PHE A 183 -4.89 -13.24 3.13
N LEU A 184 -4.75 -13.60 1.84
CA LEU A 184 -5.87 -13.61 0.87
C LEU A 184 -6.24 -15.00 0.35
N GLY A 185 -5.43 -16.03 0.63
CA GLY A 185 -5.57 -17.32 -0.02
C GLY A 185 -5.24 -18.53 0.86
N SER A 186 -5.27 -18.38 2.20
CA SER A 186 -5.15 -19.57 3.04
C SER A 186 -6.38 -20.42 2.79
N SER A 187 -6.19 -21.69 2.46
CA SER A 187 -7.26 -22.69 2.31
C SER A 187 -8.08 -22.87 3.60
N THR A 188 -7.64 -22.25 4.70
CA THR A 188 -8.27 -22.21 6.02
C THR A 188 -9.19 -21.00 6.24
N MET A 189 -9.18 -19.99 5.36
CA MET A 189 -10.13 -18.87 5.47
C MET A 189 -11.52 -19.29 5.00
N SER A 190 -12.53 -19.05 5.83
CA SER A 190 -13.92 -19.14 5.38
C SER A 190 -14.19 -18.11 4.28
N LYS A 191 -15.09 -18.43 3.35
CA LYS A 191 -15.53 -17.48 2.30
C LYS A 191 -16.02 -16.15 2.87
N GLU A 192 -16.65 -16.20 4.05
CA GLU A 192 -17.12 -15.02 4.78
C GLU A 192 -15.95 -14.12 5.24
N ASN A 193 -14.88 -14.71 5.79
CA ASN A 193 -13.70 -13.96 6.21
C ASN A 193 -12.97 -13.32 5.01
N LEU A 194 -12.89 -14.03 3.88
CA LEU A 194 -12.32 -13.50 2.64
C LEU A 194 -13.13 -12.30 2.12
N LEU A 195 -14.46 -12.42 2.07
CA LEU A 195 -15.35 -11.32 1.70
C LEU A 195 -15.15 -10.11 2.62
N LYS A 196 -15.13 -10.33 3.93
CA LYS A 196 -14.91 -9.27 4.92
C LYS A 196 -13.56 -8.57 4.72
N ALA A 197 -12.51 -9.33 4.42
CA ALA A 197 -11.19 -8.81 4.11
C ALA A 197 -11.22 -7.92 2.87
N ILE A 198 -11.76 -8.44 1.76
CA ILE A 198 -11.85 -7.74 0.48
C ILE A 198 -12.66 -6.44 0.59
N THR A 199 -13.79 -6.47 1.28
CA THR A 199 -14.62 -5.27 1.50
C THR A 199 -13.85 -4.25 2.33
N THR A 200 -13.21 -4.68 3.42
CA THR A 200 -12.42 -3.78 4.28
C THR A 200 -11.26 -3.15 3.51
N LEU A 201 -10.49 -3.94 2.77
CA LEU A 201 -9.38 -3.43 1.95
C LEU A 201 -9.88 -2.46 0.88
N SER A 202 -11.00 -2.74 0.24
CA SER A 202 -11.60 -1.82 -0.75
C SER A 202 -11.98 -0.49 -0.11
N THR A 203 -12.62 -0.50 1.06
CA THR A 203 -12.97 0.73 1.79
C THR A 203 -11.75 1.55 2.23
N LEU A 204 -10.67 0.88 2.67
CA LEU A 204 -9.43 1.54 3.06
C LEU A 204 -8.71 2.15 1.85
N TRP A 205 -8.75 1.48 0.70
CA TRP A 205 -8.20 2.02 -0.55
C TRP A 205 -8.98 3.26 -0.99
N ASP A 206 -10.32 3.25 -0.88
CA ASP A 206 -11.17 4.40 -1.22
C ASP A 206 -10.96 5.58 -0.23
N GLY A 207 -10.33 5.35 0.92
CA GLY A 207 -10.14 6.35 1.98
C GLY A 207 -11.37 6.56 2.85
N SER A 208 -12.35 5.65 2.76
CA SER A 208 -13.59 5.70 3.53
C SER A 208 -13.33 5.54 5.03
N PRO A 209 -14.14 6.18 5.90
CA PRO A 209 -14.01 6.02 7.34
C PRO A 209 -14.16 4.56 7.77
N ILE A 210 -13.41 4.17 8.78
CA ILE A 210 -13.63 2.92 9.49
C ILE A 210 -14.81 3.13 10.42
N ASP A 211 -15.85 2.33 10.24
CA ASP A 211 -17.01 2.28 11.12
C ASP A 211 -17.36 0.82 11.46
N ARG A 212 -17.26 0.48 12.74
CA ARG A 212 -17.62 -0.82 13.31
C ARG A 212 -18.45 -0.59 14.57
N ALA A 213 -19.76 -0.60 14.40
CA ALA A 213 -20.69 -0.59 15.52
C ALA A 213 -20.72 -1.94 16.24
N ARG A 214 -20.59 -1.91 17.56
CA ARG A 214 -20.79 -3.05 18.47
C ARG A 214 -21.81 -2.68 19.53
N SER A 215 -22.54 -3.67 20.03
CA SER A 215 -23.62 -3.49 21.01
C SER A 215 -23.13 -3.01 22.38
N MET A 216 -21.89 -3.34 22.76
CA MET A 216 -21.30 -2.90 24.03
C MET A 216 -20.64 -1.52 23.91
N ALA A 217 -20.89 -0.67 24.90
CA ALA A 217 -20.29 0.66 24.99
C ALA A 217 -18.75 0.56 25.10
N GLY A 218 -18.04 1.36 24.31
CA GLY A 218 -16.57 1.37 24.25
C GLY A 218 -15.95 0.34 23.30
N GLU A 219 -16.73 -0.57 22.71
CA GLU A 219 -16.24 -1.54 21.72
C GLU A 219 -16.47 -1.12 20.26
N SER A 220 -17.25 -0.06 20.05
CA SER A 220 -17.46 0.50 18.72
C SER A 220 -16.18 1.22 18.25
N LEU A 221 -15.71 0.89 17.06
CA LEU A 221 -14.52 1.49 16.48
C LEU A 221 -14.91 2.47 15.39
N ARG A 222 -14.43 3.71 15.51
CA ARG A 222 -14.63 4.75 14.50
C ARG A 222 -13.33 5.50 14.28
N ALA A 223 -12.90 5.60 13.02
CA ALA A 223 -11.70 6.35 12.67
C ALA A 223 -11.82 6.95 11.27
N TYR A 224 -11.42 8.21 11.15
CA TYR A 224 -11.39 8.96 9.89
C TYR A 224 -9.97 9.06 9.36
N ASP A 225 -9.87 9.32 8.06
CA ASP A 225 -8.65 9.56 7.31
C ASP A 225 -7.48 8.65 7.71
N ARG A 226 -7.74 7.35 7.69
CA ARG A 226 -6.72 6.32 7.84
C ARG A 226 -6.19 5.91 6.47
N ARG A 227 -4.92 5.51 6.42
CA ARG A 227 -4.23 5.17 5.17
C ARG A 227 -3.59 3.80 5.30
N LEU A 228 -3.81 2.97 4.29
CA LEU A 228 -3.21 1.65 4.20
C LEU A 228 -2.63 1.47 2.81
N SER A 229 -1.33 1.23 2.72
CA SER A 229 -0.71 0.73 1.50
C SER A 229 -0.59 -0.79 1.58
N LEU A 230 -0.73 -1.48 0.46
CA LEU A 230 -0.72 -2.94 0.38
C LEU A 230 0.36 -3.38 -0.61
N HIS A 231 1.21 -4.30 -0.19
CA HIS A 231 2.18 -4.95 -1.06
C HIS A 231 2.20 -6.44 -0.79
N LEU A 232 1.70 -7.22 -1.73
CA LEU A 232 1.62 -8.67 -1.61
C LEU A 232 2.37 -9.34 -2.75
N MET A 233 3.23 -10.29 -2.41
CA MET A 233 3.86 -11.16 -3.40
C MET A 233 3.29 -12.58 -3.32
N LEU A 234 2.59 -13.00 -4.36
CA LEU A 234 1.88 -14.27 -4.43
C LEU A 234 2.65 -15.29 -5.27
N GLN A 235 2.57 -16.55 -4.86
CA GLN A 235 2.97 -17.65 -5.74
C GLN A 235 1.99 -17.79 -6.91
N PRO A 236 2.43 -18.28 -8.09
CA PRO A 236 1.58 -18.39 -9.28
C PRO A 236 0.27 -19.17 -9.06
N TYR A 237 0.28 -20.23 -8.26
CA TYR A 237 -0.93 -21.02 -8.01
C TYR A 237 -1.99 -20.22 -7.22
N LEU A 238 -1.56 -19.43 -6.22
CA LEU A 238 -2.44 -18.54 -5.45
C LEU A 238 -2.95 -17.39 -6.29
N ALA A 239 -2.08 -16.79 -7.09
CA ALA A 239 -2.47 -15.75 -8.04
C ALA A 239 -3.55 -16.28 -9.00
N ASN A 240 -3.37 -17.49 -9.54
CA ASN A 240 -4.37 -18.13 -10.39
C ASN A 240 -5.71 -18.39 -9.68
N GLN A 241 -5.69 -18.77 -8.40
CA GLN A 241 -6.92 -18.93 -7.62
C GLN A 241 -7.62 -17.58 -7.41
N LEU A 242 -6.88 -16.56 -6.96
CA LEU A 242 -7.39 -15.22 -6.69
C LEU A 242 -7.96 -14.56 -7.96
N LEU A 243 -7.22 -14.63 -9.07
CA LEU A 243 -7.58 -14.00 -10.34
C LEU A 243 -8.71 -14.72 -11.08
N LYS A 244 -9.04 -15.97 -10.71
CA LYS A 244 -10.16 -16.73 -11.28
C LYS A 244 -11.41 -16.69 -10.40
N ASP A 245 -11.29 -16.26 -9.14
CA ASP A 245 -12.41 -16.25 -8.21
C ASP A 245 -13.47 -15.19 -8.61
N PRO A 246 -14.71 -15.60 -8.93
CA PRO A 246 -15.77 -14.68 -9.37
C PRO A 246 -16.21 -13.71 -8.27
N VAL A 247 -16.11 -14.10 -7.00
CA VAL A 247 -16.45 -13.26 -5.85
C VAL A 247 -15.45 -12.12 -5.74
N ILE A 248 -14.15 -12.44 -5.84
CA ILE A 248 -13.08 -11.43 -5.78
C ILE A 248 -13.17 -10.46 -6.97
N LYS A 249 -13.43 -10.98 -8.18
CA LYS A 249 -13.67 -10.16 -9.37
C LYS A 249 -14.85 -9.21 -9.18
N GLY A 250 -15.98 -9.73 -8.69
CA GLY A 250 -17.21 -8.95 -8.50
C GLY A 250 -17.12 -7.86 -7.44
N GLN A 251 -16.25 -8.01 -6.42
CA GLN A 251 -16.06 -7.01 -5.36
C GLN A 251 -15.10 -5.87 -5.76
N GLY A 252 -14.43 -5.96 -6.92
CA GLY A 252 -13.64 -4.86 -7.48
C GLY A 252 -12.31 -4.57 -6.79
N ILE A 253 -11.84 -5.43 -5.89
CA ILE A 253 -10.52 -5.27 -5.25
C ILE A 253 -9.37 -5.43 -6.27
N LEU A 254 -9.53 -6.33 -7.24
CA LEU A 254 -8.51 -6.55 -8.27
C LEU A 254 -8.26 -5.30 -9.12
N GLY A 255 -9.31 -4.50 -9.39
CA GLY A 255 -9.14 -3.25 -10.11
C GLY A 255 -8.38 -2.17 -9.32
N ARG A 256 -8.36 -2.28 -7.99
CA ARG A 256 -7.58 -1.38 -7.13
C ARG A 256 -6.12 -1.79 -7.02
N CYS A 257 -5.78 -3.03 -7.39
CA CYS A 257 -4.43 -3.57 -7.32
C CYS A 257 -3.64 -3.33 -8.62
N LEU A 258 -2.42 -2.82 -8.48
CA LEU A 258 -1.41 -2.74 -9.53
C LEU A 258 -0.72 -4.10 -9.64
N ILE A 259 -1.23 -4.95 -10.53
CA ILE A 259 -0.78 -6.34 -10.68
C ILE A 259 0.44 -6.40 -11.62
N SER A 260 1.47 -7.13 -11.21
CA SER A 260 2.63 -7.46 -12.04
C SER A 260 2.91 -8.95 -12.03
N TRP A 261 3.08 -9.54 -13.21
CA TRP A 261 3.47 -10.94 -13.39
C TRP A 261 4.69 -11.03 -14.32
N PRO A 262 5.89 -10.66 -13.84
CA PRO A 262 7.06 -10.61 -14.68
C PRO A 262 7.61 -12.00 -15.03
N GLU A 263 8.44 -12.05 -16.08
CA GLU A 263 9.18 -13.26 -16.45
C GLU A 263 10.14 -13.70 -15.34
N ARG A 264 10.45 -15.00 -15.33
CA ARG A 264 11.39 -15.57 -14.37
C ARG A 264 12.82 -15.46 -14.88
N LEU A 265 13.73 -15.00 -14.02
CA LEU A 265 15.17 -14.89 -14.33
C LEU A 265 16.01 -16.07 -13.82
N VAL A 266 15.37 -17.14 -13.32
CA VAL A 266 16.07 -18.34 -12.82
C VAL A 266 16.93 -18.93 -13.95
N GLY A 267 18.19 -19.25 -13.63
CA GLY A 267 19.17 -19.75 -14.60
C GLY A 267 19.89 -18.68 -15.44
N ARG A 268 19.41 -17.42 -15.45
CA ARG A 268 20.04 -16.31 -16.21
C ARG A 268 20.71 -15.25 -15.33
N ARG A 269 20.52 -15.33 -14.01
CA ARG A 269 21.01 -14.36 -13.03
C ARG A 269 22.31 -14.82 -12.35
N LEU A 270 23.44 -14.34 -12.84
CA LEU A 270 24.76 -14.60 -12.22
C LEU A 270 24.97 -13.71 -10.99
N TYR A 271 25.82 -14.17 -10.06
CA TYR A 271 26.16 -13.41 -8.85
C TYR A 271 26.92 -12.13 -9.22
N LYS A 272 26.54 -11.01 -8.59
CA LYS A 272 27.23 -9.72 -8.72
C LYS A 272 27.81 -9.32 -7.36
N ALA A 273 29.13 -9.16 -7.30
CA ALA A 273 29.85 -8.74 -6.09
C ALA A 273 29.72 -7.21 -5.88
N VAL A 274 28.51 -6.75 -5.58
CA VAL A 274 28.20 -5.34 -5.34
C VAL A 274 27.61 -5.17 -3.95
N ASP A 275 28.17 -4.25 -3.18
CA ASP A 275 27.60 -3.83 -1.90
C ASP A 275 26.54 -2.74 -2.12
N LEU A 276 25.26 -3.13 -2.09
CA LEU A 276 24.14 -2.21 -2.26
C LEU A 276 24.01 -1.18 -1.12
N THR A 277 24.65 -1.41 0.04
CA THR A 277 24.64 -0.43 1.14
C THR A 277 25.53 0.78 0.86
N ARG A 278 26.47 0.64 -0.07
CA ARG A 278 27.40 1.68 -0.53
C ARG A 278 27.04 2.25 -1.90
N ASP A 279 25.98 1.77 -2.52
CA ASP A 279 25.55 2.23 -3.83
C ASP A 279 24.84 3.58 -3.74
N ALA A 280 25.34 4.58 -4.47
CA ALA A 280 24.84 5.95 -4.39
C ALA A 280 23.37 6.09 -4.80
N LYS A 281 22.90 5.30 -5.79
CA LYS A 281 21.50 5.34 -6.25
C LYS A 281 20.57 4.81 -5.15
N VAL A 282 20.96 3.72 -4.51
CA VAL A 282 20.20 3.09 -3.42
C VAL A 282 20.23 3.95 -2.15
N GLN A 283 21.39 4.53 -1.81
CA GLN A 283 21.51 5.44 -0.67
C GLN A 283 20.64 6.68 -0.82
N ARG A 284 20.64 7.33 -2.01
CA ARG A 284 19.79 8.50 -2.28
C ARG A 284 18.30 8.17 -2.08
N TYR A 285 17.88 7.00 -2.57
CA TYR A 285 16.53 6.49 -2.33
C TYR A 285 16.25 6.32 -0.83
N GLN A 286 17.10 5.59 -0.11
CA GLN A 286 16.90 5.32 1.32
C GLN A 286 16.86 6.62 2.15
N THR A 287 17.75 7.58 1.87
CA THR A 287 17.76 8.89 2.53
C THR A 287 16.45 9.63 2.34
N ARG A 288 15.85 9.62 1.13
CA ARG A 288 14.56 10.27 0.91
C ARG A 288 13.42 9.59 1.66
N ILE A 289 13.39 8.25 1.66
CA ILE A 289 12.39 7.48 2.42
C ILE A 289 12.50 7.77 3.91
N THR A 290 13.71 7.78 4.48
CA THR A 290 13.95 8.15 5.89
C THR A 290 13.50 9.59 6.17
N ALA A 291 13.84 10.55 5.31
CA ALA A 291 13.44 11.94 5.51
C ALA A 291 11.91 12.13 5.56
N LEU A 292 11.15 11.38 4.76
CA LEU A 292 9.68 11.40 4.79
C LEU A 292 9.12 10.70 6.03
N LEU A 293 9.78 9.67 6.56
CA LEU A 293 9.38 9.00 7.80
C LEU A 293 9.63 9.86 9.04
N ASP A 294 10.72 10.63 9.03
CA ASP A 294 11.07 11.56 10.12
C ASP A 294 10.23 12.84 10.11
N LYS A 295 9.59 13.14 8.97
CA LYS A 295 8.66 14.27 8.87
C LYS A 295 7.40 13.98 9.70
N PRO A 296 7.00 14.88 10.63
CA PRO A 296 5.81 14.66 11.45
C PRO A 296 4.54 14.66 10.59
N LEU A 297 3.61 13.78 10.92
CA LEU A 297 2.29 13.74 10.30
C LEU A 297 1.44 14.91 10.79
N SER A 298 0.73 15.56 9.86
CA SER A 298 -0.28 16.56 10.17
C SER A 298 -1.58 15.85 10.59
N LEU A 299 -2.03 16.07 11.82
CA LEU A 299 -3.18 15.37 12.41
C LEU A 299 -4.24 16.36 12.90
N HIS A 300 -5.51 15.98 12.78
CA HIS A 300 -6.62 16.61 13.48
C HIS A 300 -6.65 16.20 14.95
N LYS A 301 -7.49 16.87 15.76
CA LYS A 301 -7.63 16.60 17.21
C LYS A 301 -8.11 15.18 17.53
N ASP A 302 -8.83 14.55 16.62
CA ASP A 302 -9.32 13.17 16.73
C ASP A 302 -8.28 12.13 16.25
N GLY A 303 -7.06 12.57 15.91
CA GLY A 303 -5.98 11.72 15.42
C GLY A 303 -6.13 11.28 13.97
N SER A 304 -7.11 11.81 13.23
CA SER A 304 -7.24 11.58 11.78
C SER A 304 -6.19 12.39 10.99
N LEU A 305 -5.79 11.90 9.82
CA LEU A 305 -4.79 12.58 8.99
C LEU A 305 -5.36 13.84 8.35
N ASN A 306 -4.58 14.92 8.39
CA ASN A 306 -4.83 16.17 7.68
C ASN A 306 -3.73 16.43 6.63
N PRO A 307 -3.68 15.63 5.55
CA PRO A 307 -2.60 15.67 4.57
C PRO A 307 -2.69 16.91 3.67
N ALA A 308 -1.54 17.30 3.09
CA ALA A 308 -1.48 18.35 2.08
C ALA A 308 -2.30 17.98 0.83
N ARG A 309 -2.80 18.99 0.12
CA ARG A 309 -3.58 18.81 -1.10
C ARG A 309 -2.68 19.07 -2.31
N LEU A 310 -2.50 18.05 -3.13
CA LEU A 310 -1.79 18.16 -4.41
C LEU A 310 -2.82 18.43 -5.50
N GLU A 311 -2.66 19.56 -6.18
CA GLU A 311 -3.50 19.92 -7.32
C GLU A 311 -2.75 19.60 -8.62
N LEU A 312 -3.52 19.22 -9.65
CA LEU A 312 -2.98 19.07 -11.00
C LEU A 312 -2.76 20.45 -11.61
N THR A 313 -1.63 20.63 -12.27
CA THR A 313 -1.45 21.77 -13.16
C THR A 313 -2.34 21.63 -14.39
N PRO A 314 -2.55 22.72 -15.15
CA PRO A 314 -3.39 22.66 -16.35
C PRO A 314 -2.96 21.59 -17.36
N SER A 315 -1.64 21.41 -17.59
CA SER A 315 -1.11 20.39 -18.51
C SER A 315 -1.37 18.97 -18.01
N ALA A 316 -1.07 18.71 -16.73
CA ALA A 316 -1.30 17.42 -16.10
C ALA A 316 -2.79 17.06 -16.08
N ARG A 317 -3.65 18.06 -15.87
CA ARG A 317 -5.11 17.91 -15.92
C ARG A 317 -5.59 17.50 -17.31
N THR A 318 -5.16 18.20 -18.37
CA THR A 318 -5.52 17.82 -19.75
C THR A 318 -5.06 16.41 -20.07
N THR A 319 -3.80 16.08 -19.74
CA THR A 319 -3.24 14.74 -19.96
C THR A 319 -4.03 13.66 -19.22
N TRP A 320 -4.43 13.94 -17.97
CA TRP A 320 -5.24 13.00 -17.19
C TRP A 320 -6.64 12.80 -17.78
N ILE A 321 -7.28 13.85 -18.29
CA ILE A 321 -8.58 13.76 -18.98
C ILE A 321 -8.44 12.87 -20.22
N ASP A 322 -7.41 13.09 -21.04
CA ASP A 322 -7.16 12.29 -22.24
C ASP A 322 -6.96 10.80 -21.90
N ILE A 323 -6.20 10.51 -20.82
CA ILE A 323 -6.01 9.14 -20.33
C ILE A 323 -7.34 8.55 -19.85
N HIS A 324 -8.10 9.30 -19.05
CA HIS A 324 -9.39 8.85 -18.51
C HIS A 324 -10.36 8.50 -19.65
N ASP A 325 -10.52 9.39 -20.62
CA ASP A 325 -11.48 9.23 -21.71
C ASP A 325 -11.04 8.11 -22.67
N THR A 326 -9.73 7.95 -22.89
CA THR A 326 -9.19 6.82 -23.66
C THR A 326 -9.53 5.48 -23.00
N ILE A 327 -9.34 5.38 -21.68
CA ILE A 327 -9.67 4.16 -20.91
C ILE A 327 -11.18 3.88 -20.97
N GLU A 328 -12.02 4.91 -20.82
CA GLU A 328 -13.48 4.76 -20.90
C GLU A 328 -13.92 4.29 -22.29
N CYS A 329 -13.41 4.91 -23.36
CA CYS A 329 -13.70 4.47 -24.73
C CYS A 329 -13.30 3.01 -24.98
N GLN A 330 -12.15 2.58 -24.46
CA GLN A 330 -11.69 1.19 -24.58
C GLN A 330 -12.44 0.20 -23.68
N SER A 331 -13.22 0.68 -22.71
CA SER A 331 -13.99 -0.16 -21.78
C SER A 331 -15.36 -0.59 -22.32
N GLY A 332 -15.81 0.01 -23.43
CA GLY A 332 -17.04 -0.36 -24.13
C GLY A 332 -17.01 -1.79 -24.69
N GLU A 333 -18.16 -2.32 -25.10
CA GLU A 333 -18.38 -3.73 -25.47
C GLU A 333 -17.35 -4.32 -26.47
N PHE A 334 -16.80 -3.49 -27.36
CA PHE A 334 -15.84 -3.90 -28.39
C PHE A 334 -14.42 -3.34 -28.20
N GLY A 335 -14.15 -2.69 -27.07
CA GLY A 335 -12.83 -2.13 -26.78
C GLY A 335 -11.88 -3.16 -26.17
N GLU A 336 -10.58 -2.86 -26.21
CA GLU A 336 -9.52 -3.74 -25.68
C GLU A 336 -9.66 -4.02 -24.17
N LEU A 337 -10.28 -3.09 -23.43
CA LEU A 337 -10.46 -3.18 -21.98
C LEU A 337 -11.80 -3.79 -21.57
N ALA A 338 -12.66 -4.18 -22.52
CA ALA A 338 -13.98 -4.78 -22.26
C ALA A 338 -13.89 -6.01 -21.34
N GLY A 339 -12.85 -6.85 -21.52
CA GLY A 339 -12.61 -8.03 -20.70
C GLY A 339 -12.09 -7.75 -19.29
N VAL A 340 -11.67 -6.51 -19.01
CA VAL A 340 -11.02 -6.09 -17.75
C VAL A 340 -11.63 -4.81 -17.17
N GLN A 341 -12.93 -4.58 -17.39
CA GLN A 341 -13.66 -3.38 -16.94
C GLN A 341 -13.44 -3.01 -15.47
N SER A 342 -13.35 -4.01 -14.57
CA SER A 342 -13.06 -3.79 -13.15
C SER A 342 -11.75 -3.04 -12.92
N VAL A 343 -10.71 -3.36 -13.71
CA VAL A 343 -9.40 -2.71 -13.68
C VAL A 343 -9.44 -1.37 -14.39
N ALA A 344 -10.05 -1.33 -15.57
CA ALA A 344 -10.18 -0.11 -16.36
C ALA A 344 -10.87 1.02 -15.57
N GLY A 345 -11.99 0.73 -14.90
CA GLY A 345 -12.74 1.69 -14.09
C GLY A 345 -12.00 2.24 -12.86
N LYS A 346 -10.83 1.68 -12.51
CA LYS A 346 -9.96 2.18 -11.43
C LYS A 346 -8.61 2.69 -11.92
N ALA A 347 -8.28 2.48 -13.20
CA ALA A 347 -6.99 2.84 -13.78
C ALA A 347 -6.73 4.36 -13.72
N ALA A 348 -7.68 5.20 -14.12
CA ALA A 348 -7.53 6.65 -14.05
C ALA A 348 -7.29 7.17 -12.62
N ALA A 349 -7.92 6.55 -11.62
CA ALA A 349 -7.67 6.86 -10.22
C ALA A 349 -6.26 6.41 -9.79
N ASN A 350 -5.83 5.21 -10.19
CA ASN A 350 -4.47 4.73 -9.93
C ASN A 350 -3.39 5.62 -10.55
N VAL A 351 -3.62 6.17 -11.74
CA VAL A 351 -2.71 7.15 -12.37
C VAL A 351 -2.51 8.36 -11.44
N LEU A 352 -3.57 8.94 -10.90
CA LEU A 352 -3.47 10.06 -9.95
C LEU A 352 -2.68 9.69 -8.69
N ARG A 353 -2.90 8.48 -8.16
CA ARG A 353 -2.22 8.03 -6.95
C ARG A 353 -0.73 7.79 -7.19
N ILE A 354 -0.38 7.12 -8.28
CA ILE A 354 1.03 6.90 -8.67
C ILE A 354 1.71 8.23 -8.89
N ALA A 355 1.09 9.13 -9.66
CA ALA A 355 1.60 10.49 -9.84
C ALA A 355 1.80 11.14 -8.47
N GLY A 356 0.76 11.29 -7.65
CA GLY A 356 0.87 11.92 -6.33
C GLY A 356 1.98 11.35 -5.43
N VAL A 357 2.21 10.02 -5.43
CA VAL A 357 3.36 9.40 -4.76
C VAL A 357 4.68 9.93 -5.33
N LEU A 358 4.83 9.96 -6.65
CA LEU A 358 6.05 10.46 -7.30
C LEU A 358 6.35 11.94 -6.96
N ALA A 359 5.39 12.86 -6.86
CA ALA A 359 5.73 14.25 -6.44
C ALA A 359 6.21 14.31 -5.01
N VAL A 360 5.54 13.57 -4.12
CA VAL A 360 5.96 13.57 -2.72
C VAL A 360 7.36 13.02 -2.61
N ILE A 361 7.73 12.01 -3.39
CA ILE A 361 9.09 11.49 -3.44
C ILE A 361 10.07 12.51 -4.04
N GLU A 362 9.75 13.16 -5.15
CA GLU A 362 10.65 14.08 -5.84
C GLU A 362 10.76 15.47 -5.20
N ASP A 363 9.98 15.73 -4.15
CA ASP A 363 9.93 17.04 -3.48
C ASP A 363 9.53 18.18 -4.43
N ALA A 364 8.72 17.84 -5.43
CA ALA A 364 8.11 18.82 -6.29
C ALA A 364 7.16 19.66 -5.43
N ASN A 365 7.61 20.84 -5.00
CA ASN A 365 6.79 21.83 -4.32
C ASN A 365 5.55 22.15 -5.17
N VAL A 366 4.44 21.47 -4.88
CA VAL A 366 3.02 21.82 -5.11
C VAL A 366 2.58 22.11 -6.56
N CYS A 367 3.44 22.10 -7.57
CA CYS A 367 3.03 22.25 -8.98
C CYS A 367 3.68 21.19 -9.88
N TRP A 368 2.86 20.29 -10.40
CA TRP A 368 3.23 19.23 -11.34
C TRP A 368 3.51 19.71 -12.77
N ARG A 369 4.37 19.05 -13.53
CA ARG A 369 4.48 19.25 -14.98
C ARG A 369 3.81 18.09 -15.71
#